data_AF-A0A4Q3T4X8-F1
#
_entry.id   AF-A0A4Q3T4X8-F1
#
_cell.length_a   1.000
_cell.length_b   1.000
_cell.length_c   1.000
_cell.angle_alpha   90.00
_cell.angle_beta   90.00
_cell.angle_gamma   90.00
#
_symmetry.space_group_name_H-M   'P 1'
#
loop_
_entity.id
_entity.type
_entity.pdbx_description
1 polymer ?
#
loop_
_entity_poly.entity_id
_entity_poly.type
_entity_poly.pdbx_seq_one_letter_code
_entity_poly.pdbx_strand_id
1 'polypeptide(L)'
;MKQFFLTVLGVFTGLVLFLVVVPMVLIIAAAASTSKPVTPANTVLELDLREGLSDQPSTNPFSVFGGSGLSVMKVVDTLAQAERDKQVKVLLLRLPEGGVTPASADEIRQAVRRFRASGKSVIAHSQ
;
A
#
# COMPACT_ATOMS: atom_id res chain seq x y z
N MET A 1 24.50 -35.25 36.47
CA MET A 1 24.71 -33.78 36.63
C MET A 1 25.32 -33.12 35.40
N LYS A 2 26.45 -33.58 34.84
CA LYS A 2 27.09 -32.96 33.65
C LYS A 2 26.16 -32.81 32.44
N GLN A 3 25.33 -33.82 32.15
CA GLN A 3 24.40 -33.82 31.02
C GLN A 3 23.27 -32.79 31.15
N PHE A 4 22.83 -32.47 32.38
CA PHE A 4 21.83 -31.43 32.65
C PHE A 4 22.38 -30.03 32.34
N PHE A 5 23.59 -29.72 32.78
CA PHE A 5 24.21 -28.42 32.49
C PHE A 5 24.51 -28.22 31.00
N LEU A 6 24.92 -29.28 30.30
CA LEU A 6 25.14 -29.24 28.85
C LEU A 6 23.85 -28.98 28.06
N THR A 7 22.73 -29.63 28.41
CA THR A 7 21.46 -29.41 27.72
C THR A 7 20.88 -28.04 28.02
N VAL A 8 20.94 -27.57 29.27
CA VAL A 8 20.48 -26.23 29.67
C VAL A 8 21.30 -25.15 28.95
N LEU A 9 22.63 -25.29 28.90
CA LEU A 9 23.49 -24.32 28.22
C LEU A 9 23.24 -24.32 26.70
N GLY A 10 23.04 -25.49 26.08
CA GLY A 10 22.72 -25.61 24.66
C GLY A 10 21.38 -24.94 24.30
N VAL A 11 20.33 -25.20 25.08
CA VAL A 11 19.00 -24.57 24.87
C VAL A 11 19.08 -23.07 25.09
N PHE A 12 19.77 -22.61 26.14
CA PHE A 12 19.92 -21.18 26.42
C PHE A 12 20.70 -20.46 25.31
N THR A 13 21.80 -21.05 24.85
CA THR A 13 22.59 -20.50 23.74
C THR A 13 21.78 -20.46 22.44
N GLY A 14 21.03 -21.54 22.15
CA GLY A 14 20.12 -21.59 21.01
C GLY A 14 19.02 -20.53 21.08
N LEU A 15 18.42 -20.32 22.25
CA LEU A 15 17.39 -19.30 22.47
C LEU A 15 17.96 -17.88 22.30
N VAL A 16 19.13 -17.59 22.87
CA VAL A 16 19.79 -16.28 22.72
C VAL A 16 20.15 -16.03 21.25
N LEU A 17 20.70 -17.03 20.56
CA LEU A 17 20.99 -16.93 19.13
C LEU A 17 19.70 -16.71 18.32
N PHE A 18 18.62 -17.43 18.61
CA PHE A 18 17.34 -17.24 17.94
C PHE A 18 16.79 -15.82 18.13
N LEU A 19 16.80 -15.32 19.37
CA LEU A 19 16.31 -13.98 19.72
C LEU A 19 17.16 -12.84 19.15
N VAL A 20 18.38 -13.11 18.67
CA VAL A 20 19.24 -12.09 18.03
C VAL A 20 19.23 -12.26 16.51
N VAL A 21 19.47 -13.47 16.02
CA VAL A 21 19.64 -13.76 14.59
C VAL A 21 18.33 -13.59 13.84
N VAL A 22 17.21 -14.09 14.37
CA VAL A 22 15.90 -13.96 13.69
C VAL A 22 15.48 -12.51 13.52
N PRO A 23 15.42 -11.66 14.57
CA PRO A 23 15.06 -10.26 14.37
C PRO A 23 16.09 -9.51 13.52
N MET A 24 17.39 -9.82 13.62
CA MET A 24 18.40 -9.21 12.75
C MET A 24 18.15 -9.53 11.27
N VAL A 25 17.84 -10.79 10.93
CA VAL A 25 17.48 -11.18 9.56
C VAL A 25 16.18 -10.51 9.12
N LEU A 26 15.17 -10.45 10.00
CA LEU A 26 13.91 -9.77 9.69
C LEU A 26 14.09 -8.27 9.44
N ILE A 27 14.94 -7.58 10.22
CA ILE A 27 15.27 -6.17 10.04
C ILE A 27 16.01 -5.95 8.72
N ILE A 28 16.99 -6.80 8.38
CA ILE A 28 17.72 -6.71 7.11
C ILE A 28 16.77 -6.94 5.93
N ALA A 29 15.89 -7.93 6.01
CA ALA A 29 14.89 -8.21 4.98
C ALA A 29 13.88 -7.06 4.82
N ALA A 30 13.41 -6.49 5.95
CA ALA A 30 12.52 -5.33 5.93
C ALA A 30 13.21 -4.09 5.33
N ALA A 31 14.49 -3.85 5.66
CA ALA A 31 15.28 -2.77 5.09
C ALA A 31 15.53 -2.94 3.58
N ALA A 32 15.77 -4.17 3.12
CA ALA A 32 15.93 -4.48 1.70
C ALA A 32 14.64 -4.22 0.89
N SER A 33 13.47 -4.28 1.53
CA SER A 33 12.17 -4.06 0.91
C SER A 33 11.83 -2.58 0.68
N THR A 34 12.70 -1.64 1.11
CA THR A 34 12.45 -0.19 1.01
C THR A 34 12.91 0.44 -0.30
N SER A 35 13.51 -0.32 -1.21
CA SER A 35 13.91 0.21 -2.51
C SER A 35 12.66 0.62 -3.29
N LYS A 36 12.33 1.92 -3.28
CA LYS A 36 11.27 2.48 -4.11
C LYS A 36 11.58 2.12 -5.57
N PRO A 37 10.67 1.44 -6.28
CA PRO A 37 10.85 1.18 -7.70
C PRO A 37 11.15 2.49 -8.42
N VAL A 38 12.12 2.49 -9.34
CA VAL A 38 12.43 3.67 -10.15
C VAL A 38 11.18 4.03 -10.95
N THR A 39 10.51 5.12 -10.58
CA THR A 39 9.32 5.60 -11.29
C THR A 39 9.75 6.08 -12.68
N PRO A 40 9.20 5.51 -13.77
CA PRO A 40 9.53 5.96 -15.12
C PRO A 40 9.13 7.41 -15.36
N ALA A 41 9.89 8.10 -16.22
CA ALA A 41 9.69 9.50 -16.66
C ALA A 41 8.23 9.87 -16.98
N ASN A 42 7.48 8.91 -17.54
CA ASN A 42 6.09 9.05 -17.92
C ASN A 42 5.32 7.84 -17.43
N THR A 43 4.41 8.06 -16.48
CA THR A 43 3.63 7.02 -15.82
C THR A 43 2.13 7.31 -15.96
N VAL A 44 1.34 6.24 -16.13
CA VAL A 44 -0.11 6.26 -16.04
C VAL A 44 -0.49 5.75 -14.66
N LEU A 45 -1.27 6.54 -13.92
CA LEU A 45 -1.84 6.12 -12.65
C LEU A 45 -3.14 5.35 -12.93
N GLU A 46 -3.16 4.06 -12.65
CA GLU A 46 -4.38 3.26 -12.68
C GLU A 46 -5.09 3.34 -11.32
N LEU A 47 -6.35 3.74 -11.34
CA LEU A 47 -7.24 3.72 -10.18
C LEU A 47 -8.35 2.72 -10.47
N ASP A 48 -8.24 1.55 -9.84
CA ASP A 48 -9.22 0.48 -9.98
C ASP A 48 -10.23 0.51 -8.83
N LEU A 49 -11.45 0.96 -9.12
CA LEU A 49 -12.52 1.03 -8.14
C LEU A 49 -13.35 -0.26 -8.06
N ARG A 50 -12.95 -1.33 -8.77
CA ARG A 50 -13.70 -2.59 -8.84
C ARG A 50 -13.51 -3.48 -7.61
N GLU A 51 -12.43 -3.29 -6.85
CA GLU A 51 -12.13 -4.11 -5.65
C GLU A 51 -12.91 -3.70 -4.39
N GLY A 52 -13.90 -2.81 -4.52
CA GLY A 52 -14.66 -2.26 -3.39
C GLY A 52 -13.90 -1.16 -2.65
N LEU A 53 -14.64 -0.22 -2.06
CA LEU A 53 -14.07 0.89 -1.30
C LEU A 53 -14.55 0.87 0.15
N SER A 54 -13.60 1.04 1.05
CA SER A 54 -13.82 1.42 2.45
C SER A 54 -13.68 2.93 2.62
N ASP A 55 -14.24 3.52 3.68
CA ASP A 55 -14.00 4.95 3.95
C ASP A 55 -12.57 5.20 4.46
N GLN A 56 -12.12 4.38 5.41
CA GLN A 56 -10.81 4.52 6.05
C GLN A 56 -9.88 3.35 5.74
N PRO A 57 -8.57 3.61 5.63
CA PRO A 57 -7.59 2.53 5.51
C PRO A 57 -7.66 1.62 6.74
N SER A 58 -7.39 0.33 6.52
CA SER A 58 -7.39 -0.65 7.60
C SER A 58 -6.39 -0.28 8.69
N THR A 59 -6.87 -0.09 9.92
CA THR A 59 -6.03 0.11 11.12
C THR A 59 -5.53 -1.20 11.73
N ASN A 60 -5.90 -2.35 11.14
CA ASN A 60 -5.48 -3.66 11.60
C ASN A 60 -3.98 -3.86 11.34
N PRO A 61 -3.15 -4.13 12.38
CA PRO A 61 -1.70 -4.36 12.22
C PRO A 61 -1.38 -5.60 11.37
N PHE A 62 -2.33 -6.51 11.15
CA PHE A 62 -2.17 -7.70 10.30
C PHE A 62 -2.68 -7.52 8.87
N SER A 63 -3.12 -6.31 8.48
CA SER A 63 -3.63 -6.02 7.13
C SER A 63 -2.61 -6.23 6.01
N VAL A 64 -1.31 -6.26 6.33
CA VAL A 64 -0.23 -6.66 5.42
C VAL A 64 -0.42 -8.07 4.84
N PHE A 65 -1.06 -8.98 5.57
CA PHE A 65 -1.27 -10.36 5.14
C PHE A 65 -2.61 -10.57 4.42
N GLY A 66 -3.55 -9.62 4.54
CA GLY A 66 -4.93 -9.76 4.07
C GLY A 66 -5.28 -8.94 2.84
N GLY A 67 -4.32 -8.21 2.26
CA GLY A 67 -4.59 -7.18 1.26
C GLY A 67 -5.13 -5.92 1.92
N SER A 68 -4.44 -4.80 1.73
CA SER A 68 -4.92 -3.51 2.21
C SER A 68 -5.96 -3.01 1.20
N GLY A 69 -7.24 -3.21 1.52
CA GLY A 69 -8.35 -2.77 0.68
C GLY A 69 -8.27 -1.28 0.36
N LEU A 70 -8.79 -0.89 -0.81
CA LEU A 70 -8.79 0.50 -1.23
C LEU A 70 -9.72 1.33 -0.32
N SER A 71 -9.28 2.53 0.05
CA SER A 71 -10.10 3.45 0.84
C SER A 71 -10.27 4.80 0.14
N VAL A 72 -11.41 5.46 0.36
CA VAL A 72 -11.72 6.76 -0.23
C VAL A 72 -10.66 7.78 0.16
N MET A 73 -10.29 7.84 1.43
CA MET A 73 -9.21 8.71 1.93
C MET A 73 -7.89 8.47 1.18
N LYS A 74 -7.50 7.20 1.01
CA LYS A 74 -6.27 6.85 0.31
C LYS A 74 -6.32 7.24 -1.16
N VAL A 75 -7.48 7.12 -1.81
CA VAL A 75 -7.69 7.57 -3.20
C VAL A 75 -7.50 9.09 -3.31
N VAL A 76 -8.15 9.86 -2.42
CA VAL A 76 -8.07 11.32 -2.40
C VAL A 76 -6.62 11.78 -2.18
N ASP A 77 -5.93 11.20 -1.21
CA ASP A 77 -4.53 11.53 -0.89
C ASP A 77 -3.59 11.17 -2.03
N THR A 78 -3.78 9.99 -2.63
CA THR A 78 -2.96 9.54 -3.77
C THR A 78 -3.15 10.45 -4.97
N LEU A 79 -4.38 10.87 -5.28
CA LEU A 79 -4.65 11.82 -6.37
C LEU A 79 -4.05 13.20 -6.08
N ALA A 80 -4.09 13.66 -4.84
CA ALA A 80 -3.46 14.92 -4.43
C ALA A 80 -1.92 14.86 -4.55
N GLN A 81 -1.30 13.73 -4.24
CA GLN A 81 0.13 13.52 -4.47
C GLN A 81 0.44 13.45 -5.97
N ALA A 82 -0.35 12.69 -6.71
CA ALA A 82 -0.20 12.51 -8.15
C ALA A 82 -0.40 13.83 -8.93
N GLU A 83 -1.18 14.78 -8.41
CA GLU A 83 -1.31 16.14 -8.98
C GLU A 83 0.06 16.82 -9.12
N ARG A 84 0.89 16.72 -8.08
CA ARG A 84 2.21 17.37 -7.97
C ARG A 84 3.35 16.57 -8.61
N ASP A 85 3.11 15.28 -8.88
CA ASP A 85 4.11 14.39 -9.45
C ASP A 85 4.29 14.62 -10.96
N LYS A 86 5.46 15.12 -11.37
CA LYS A 86 5.76 15.37 -12.79
C LYS A 86 5.81 14.09 -13.65
N GLN A 87 6.02 12.93 -13.03
CA GLN A 87 6.08 11.64 -13.71
C GLN A 87 4.70 11.15 -14.13
N VAL A 88 3.66 11.45 -13.33
CA VAL A 88 2.27 11.06 -13.62
C VAL A 88 1.68 11.97 -14.70
N LYS A 89 1.33 11.39 -15.85
CA LYS A 89 0.77 12.12 -17.01
C LYS A 89 -0.72 11.91 -17.20
N VAL A 90 -1.19 10.70 -16.90
CA VAL A 90 -2.56 10.27 -17.17
C VAL A 90 -3.11 9.51 -15.96
N LEU A 91 -4.37 9.73 -15.64
CA LEU A 91 -5.16 8.89 -14.73
C LEU A 91 -6.07 7.99 -15.57
N LEU A 92 -5.93 6.67 -15.42
CA LEU A 92 -6.87 5.68 -15.92
C LEU A 92 -7.80 5.27 -14.77
N LEU A 93 -9.08 5.62 -14.88
CA LEU A 93 -10.11 5.29 -13.91
C LEU A 93 -10.93 4.10 -14.40
N ARG A 94 -10.92 3.00 -13.63
CA ARG A 94 -11.73 1.81 -13.91
C ARG A 94 -12.92 1.80 -12.96
N LEU A 95 -14.11 1.94 -13.53
CA LEU A 95 -15.35 2.06 -12.79
C LEU A 95 -15.91 0.68 -12.42
N PRO A 96 -16.56 0.54 -11.26
CA PRO A 96 -17.27 -0.69 -10.89
C PRO A 96 -18.65 -0.72 -11.56
N GLU A 97 -19.09 -1.91 -11.97
CA GLU A 97 -20.44 -2.12 -12.54
C GLU A 97 -21.55 -1.82 -11.51
N GLY A 98 -21.31 -2.15 -10.23
CA GLY A 98 -22.26 -1.92 -9.13
C GLY A 98 -22.30 -0.49 -8.60
N GLY A 99 -21.50 0.43 -9.17
CA GLY A 99 -21.37 1.79 -8.68
C GLY A 99 -20.62 1.92 -7.35
N VAL A 100 -20.62 3.13 -6.80
CA VAL A 100 -20.06 3.48 -5.50
C VAL A 100 -21.10 4.26 -4.69
N THR A 101 -20.95 4.32 -3.38
CA THR A 101 -21.89 5.11 -2.55
C THR A 101 -21.86 6.59 -2.99
N PRO A 102 -22.99 7.33 -2.90
CA PRO A 102 -23.02 8.74 -3.32
C PRO A 102 -21.99 9.63 -2.63
N ALA A 103 -21.72 9.38 -1.34
CA ALA A 103 -20.73 10.13 -0.58
C ALA A 103 -19.30 9.87 -1.11
N SER A 104 -18.91 8.61 -1.26
CA SER A 104 -17.61 8.24 -1.83
C SER A 104 -17.46 8.75 -3.27
N ALA A 105 -18.54 8.68 -4.06
CA ALA A 105 -18.56 9.20 -5.43
C ALA A 105 -18.25 10.70 -5.49
N ASP A 106 -18.85 11.48 -4.59
CA ASP A 106 -18.66 12.91 -4.52
C ASP A 106 -17.24 13.30 -4.12
N GLU A 107 -16.65 12.59 -3.16
CA GLU A 107 -15.25 12.80 -2.76
C GLU A 107 -14.27 12.47 -3.90
N ILE A 108 -14.44 11.29 -4.52
CA ILE A 108 -13.61 10.87 -5.66
C ILE A 108 -13.77 11.85 -6.82
N ARG A 109 -15.01 12.28 -7.13
CA ARG A 109 -15.28 13.26 -8.19
C ARG A 109 -14.53 14.57 -7.94
N GLN A 110 -14.53 15.07 -6.70
CA GLN A 110 -13.79 16.29 -6.36
C GLN A 110 -12.28 16.11 -6.53
N ALA A 111 -11.72 14.97 -6.08
CA ALA A 111 -10.30 14.68 -6.25
C ALA A 111 -9.91 14.55 -7.73
N VAL A 112 -10.70 13.85 -8.54
CA VAL A 112 -10.49 13.72 -9.99
C VAL A 112 -10.58 15.08 -10.68
N ARG A 113 -11.50 15.96 -10.26
CA ARG A 113 -11.59 17.34 -10.79
C ARG A 113 -10.34 18.14 -10.49
N ARG A 114 -9.79 18.07 -9.28
CA ARG A 114 -8.52 18.74 -8.90
C ARG A 114 -7.35 18.20 -9.72
N PHE A 115 -7.25 16.87 -9.84
CA PHE A 115 -6.23 16.23 -10.68
C PHE A 115 -6.31 16.70 -12.14
N ARG A 116 -7.51 16.73 -12.74
CA ARG A 116 -7.71 17.22 -14.11
C ARG A 116 -7.38 18.71 -14.25
N ALA A 117 -7.70 19.52 -13.24
CA ALA A 117 -7.38 20.95 -13.23
C ALA A 117 -5.87 21.24 -13.24
N SER A 118 -5.03 20.29 -12.81
CA SER A 118 -3.57 20.38 -12.93
C SER A 118 -3.05 20.24 -14.37
N GLY A 119 -3.93 20.07 -15.36
CA GLY A 119 -3.59 19.94 -16.78
C GLY A 119 -3.31 18.50 -17.22
N LYS A 120 -3.57 17.52 -16.36
CA LYS A 120 -3.35 16.09 -16.65
C LYS A 120 -4.61 15.43 -17.22
N SER A 121 -4.42 14.48 -18.13
CA SER A 121 -5.54 13.77 -18.75
C SER A 121 -6.14 12.72 -17.82
N VAL A 122 -7.46 12.58 -17.89
CA VAL A 122 -8.22 11.54 -17.18
C VAL A 122 -8.99 10.74 -18.21
N ILE A 123 -8.80 9.43 -18.20
CA ILE A 123 -9.52 8.46 -19.04
C ILE A 123 -10.36 7.61 -18.10
N ALA A 124 -11.67 7.52 -18.34
CA ALA A 124 -12.56 6.67 -17.58
C ALA A 124 -13.02 5.50 -18.46
N HIS A 125 -13.03 4.30 -17.89
CA HIS A 125 -13.47 3.09 -18.54
C HIS A 125 -14.44 2.33 -17.63
N SER A 126 -15.62 2.05 -18.16
CA SER A 126 -16.59 1.12 -17.59
C SER A 126 -16.66 -0.09 -18.51
N GLN A 127 -16.61 -1.28 -17.93
CA GLN A 127 -16.92 -2.52 -18.65
C GLN A 127 -18.43 -2.76 -18.63
#